data_AF-A0A6P7G5X8-F1
#
_entry.id   AF-A0A6P7G5X8-F1
#
_cell.length_a   1.000
_cell.length_b   1.000
_cell.length_c   1.000
_cell.angle_alpha   90.00
_cell.angle_beta   90.00
_cell.angle_gamma   90.00
#
_symmetry.space_group_name_H-M   'P 1'
#
loop_
_entity.id
_entity.type
_entity.pdbx_description
1 polymer ?
#
loop_
_entity_poly.entity_id
_entity_poly.type
_entity_poly.pdbx_seq_one_letter_code
_entity_poly.pdbx_strand_id
1 'polypeptide(L)'
;MISYCLFITTISCYCILAEAGEDLRSKTEMLFINAQQLNWYYWNKENKNLLLMFLLVTQKPLELNCHGFLVQSREMLLKVIFFLITISFDDLLEVIHMVFGLEKGYTLTTKRGNILEGIYDLN
;
A
#
# COMPACT_ATOMS: atom_id res chain seq x y z
N MET A 1 13.17 22.35 3.55
CA MET A 1 13.18 22.14 2.08
C MET A 1 13.81 20.80 1.69
N ILE A 2 15.07 20.52 2.07
CA ILE A 2 15.77 19.27 1.70
C ILE A 2 15.05 17.99 2.17
N SER A 3 14.55 17.97 3.42
CA SER A 3 13.80 16.81 3.96
C SER A 3 12.53 16.50 3.17
N TYR A 4 11.86 17.53 2.66
CA TYR A 4 10.61 17.37 1.89
C TYR A 4 10.91 16.80 0.50
N CYS A 5 12.00 17.25 -0.12
CA CYS A 5 12.47 16.68 -1.38
C CYS A 5 12.84 15.19 -1.23
N LEU A 6 13.57 14.83 -0.16
CA LEU A 6 13.94 13.43 0.10
C LEU A 6 12.71 12.54 0.24
N PHE A 7 11.71 13.00 1.01
CA PHE A 7 10.46 12.27 1.21
C PHE A 7 9.70 12.03 -0.10
N ILE A 8 9.57 13.07 -0.94
CA ILE A 8 8.91 12.96 -2.25
C ILE A 8 9.68 11.98 -3.15
N THR A 9 11.02 12.04 -3.18
CA THR A 9 11.84 11.13 -4.00
C THR A 9 11.75 9.68 -3.55
N THR A 10 11.64 9.41 -2.25
CA THR A 10 11.48 8.03 -1.76
C THR A 10 10.12 7.45 -2.13
N ILE A 11 9.06 8.25 -2.06
CA ILE A 11 7.70 7.82 -2.45
C ILE A 11 7.65 7.57 -3.95
N SER A 12 8.17 8.49 -4.77
CA SER A 12 8.15 8.33 -6.22
C SER A 12 8.96 7.12 -6.69
N CYS A 13 10.11 6.86 -6.07
CA CYS A 13 10.92 5.68 -6.36
C CYS A 13 10.17 4.38 -6.00
N TYR A 14 9.49 4.35 -4.85
CA TYR A 14 8.66 3.21 -4.45
C TYR A 14 7.49 2.98 -5.43
N CYS A 15 6.84 4.05 -5.91
CA CYS A 15 5.78 3.95 -6.90
C CYS A 15 6.24 3.34 -8.22
N ILE A 16 7.40 3.79 -8.73
CA ILE A 16 7.99 3.27 -9.97
C ILE A 16 8.32 1.78 -9.84
N LEU A 17 8.90 1.39 -8.69
CA LEU A 17 9.24 -0.01 -8.40
C LEU A 17 7.99 -0.89 -8.31
N ALA A 18 6.93 -0.42 -7.64
CA ALA A 18 5.68 -1.16 -7.54
C ALA A 18 5.00 -1.38 -8.90
N GLU A 19 4.95 -0.36 -9.77
CA GLU A 19 4.43 -0.49 -11.13
C GLU A 19 5.28 -1.45 -11.97
N ALA A 20 6.62 -1.37 -11.87
CA ALA A 20 7.50 -2.29 -12.58
C ALA A 20 7.34 -3.75 -12.10
N GLY A 21 7.12 -3.97 -10.81
CA GLY A 21 6.84 -5.29 -10.24
C GLY A 21 5.51 -5.87 -10.73
N GLU A 22 4.46 -5.05 -10.78
CA GLU A 22 3.15 -5.44 -11.30
C GLU A 22 3.20 -5.79 -12.80
N ASP A 23 3.86 -4.95 -13.59
CA ASP A 23 4.06 -5.19 -15.03
C ASP A 23 4.82 -6.48 -15.29
N LEU A 24 5.85 -6.76 -14.48
CA LEU A 24 6.63 -8.00 -14.58
C LEU A 24 5.77 -9.24 -14.28
N ARG A 25 4.96 -9.17 -13.23
CA ARG A 25 4.03 -10.23 -12.84
C ARG A 25 3.04 -10.52 -13.97
N SER A 26 2.37 -9.47 -14.46
CA SER A 26 1.38 -9.56 -15.54
C SER A 26 1.97 -10.15 -16.83
N LYS A 27 3.16 -9.68 -17.24
CA LYS A 27 3.85 -10.24 -18.42
C LYS A 27 4.23 -11.71 -18.24
N THR A 28 4.63 -12.10 -17.04
CA THR A 28 4.99 -13.50 -16.75
C THR A 28 3.78 -14.42 -16.81
N GLU A 29 2.64 -14.01 -16.25
CA GLU A 29 1.38 -14.75 -16.35
C GLU A 29 0.93 -14.87 -17.82
N MET A 30 1.05 -13.78 -18.59
CA MET A 30 0.73 -13.80 -20.01
C MET A 30 1.64 -14.75 -20.80
N LEU A 31 2.93 -14.78 -20.51
CA LEU A 31 3.88 -15.72 -21.12
C LEU A 31 3.51 -17.18 -20.81
N PHE A 32 3.10 -17.48 -19.57
CA PHE A 32 2.65 -18.81 -19.19
C PHE A 32 1.40 -19.23 -19.98
N ILE A 33 0.39 -18.36 -20.06
CA ILE A 33 -0.84 -18.62 -20.82
C ILE A 33 -0.52 -18.82 -22.31
N ASN A 34 0.28 -17.94 -22.89
CA ASN A 34 0.67 -18.03 -24.30
C ASN A 34 1.45 -19.32 -24.60
N ALA A 35 2.33 -19.74 -23.69
CA ALA A 35 3.08 -20.99 -23.82
C ALA A 35 2.17 -22.23 -23.83
N GLN A 36 1.07 -22.22 -23.07
CA GLN A 36 0.09 -23.30 -23.09
C GLN A 36 -0.71 -23.39 -24.40
N GLN A 37 -0.92 -22.25 -25.07
CA GLN A 37 -1.68 -22.17 -26.32
C GLN A 37 -0.86 -22.54 -27.57
N LEU A 38 0.44 -22.80 -27.42
CA LEU A 38 1.28 -23.27 -28.52
C LEU A 38 0.81 -24.64 -29.02
N ASN A 39 0.93 -24.89 -30.32
CA ASN A 39 0.58 -26.16 -30.93
C ASN A 39 1.65 -27.24 -30.66
N TRP A 40 1.93 -27.49 -29.38
CA TRP A 40 3.00 -28.35 -28.87
C TRP A 40 2.85 -29.81 -29.30
N TYR A 41 1.65 -30.25 -29.66
CA TYR A 41 1.36 -31.62 -30.11
C TYR A 41 2.20 -32.01 -31.35
N TYR A 42 2.45 -31.06 -32.26
CA TYR A 42 3.24 -31.27 -33.48
C TYR A 42 4.76 -31.21 -33.26
N TRP A 43 5.22 -30.88 -32.05
CA TRP A 43 6.64 -30.67 -31.79
C TRP A 43 7.39 -31.99 -31.56
N ASN A 44 8.71 -31.95 -31.79
CA ASN A 44 9.61 -33.05 -31.45
C ASN A 44 9.72 -33.23 -29.91
N LYS A 45 10.29 -34.35 -29.47
CA LYS A 45 10.37 -34.68 -28.02
C LYS A 45 11.20 -33.66 -27.23
N GLU A 46 12.26 -33.14 -27.83
CA GLU A 46 13.16 -32.17 -27.20
C GLU A 46 12.47 -30.84 -26.92
N ASN A 47 11.76 -30.28 -27.90
CA ASN A 47 11.01 -29.04 -27.75
C ASN A 47 9.85 -29.19 -26.77
N LYS A 48 9.19 -30.36 -26.74
CA LYS A 48 8.16 -30.69 -25.73
C LYS A 48 8.73 -30.67 -24.31
N ASN A 49 9.91 -31.26 -24.11
CA ASN A 49 10.58 -31.22 -22.80
C ASN A 49 10.97 -29.80 -22.39
N LEU A 50 11.45 -28.99 -23.33
CA LEU A 50 11.83 -27.60 -23.07
C LEU A 50 10.60 -26.76 -22.67
N LEU A 51 9.48 -26.91 -23.40
CA LEU A 51 8.21 -26.28 -23.04
C LEU A 51 7.72 -26.73 -21.66
N LEU A 52 7.84 -28.02 -21.34
CA LEU A 52 7.45 -28.55 -20.04
C LEU A 52 8.30 -27.93 -18.91
N MET A 53 9.62 -27.84 -19.09
CA MET A 53 10.50 -27.17 -18.13
C MET A 53 10.16 -25.68 -18.01
N PHE A 54 9.89 -25.01 -19.11
CA PHE A 54 9.47 -23.61 -19.11
C PHE A 54 8.17 -23.42 -18.31
N LEU A 55 7.15 -24.25 -18.56
CA LEU A 55 5.88 -24.20 -17.83
C LEU A 55 6.05 -24.50 -16.33
N LEU A 56 6.93 -25.44 -15.97
CA LEU A 56 7.23 -25.74 -14.55
C LEU A 56 7.88 -24.54 -13.85
N VAL A 57 8.80 -23.85 -14.51
CA VAL A 57 9.49 -22.67 -13.95
C VAL A 57 8.54 -21.48 -13.86
N THR A 58 7.70 -21.28 -14.87
CA THR A 58 6.78 -20.12 -14.97
C THR A 58 5.41 -20.35 -14.31
N GLN A 59 5.18 -21.53 -13.74
CA GLN A 59 3.94 -21.86 -13.01
C GLN A 59 3.70 -20.89 -11.84
N LYS A 60 4.76 -20.38 -11.22
CA LYS A 60 4.67 -19.27 -10.26
C LYS A 60 5.08 -17.99 -10.97
N PRO A 61 4.23 -16.95 -10.96
CA PRO A 61 4.60 -15.68 -11.54
C PRO A 61 5.85 -15.14 -10.84
N LEU A 62 6.71 -14.49 -11.61
CA LEU A 62 7.89 -13.81 -11.08
C LEU A 62 7.43 -12.63 -10.25
N GLU A 63 7.63 -12.72 -8.93
CA GLU A 63 7.33 -11.66 -7.99
C GLU A 63 8.63 -11.02 -7.52
N LEU A 64 8.72 -9.70 -7.60
CA LEU A 64 9.79 -8.94 -6.97
C LEU A 64 9.51 -8.88 -5.46
N ASN A 65 10.11 -9.83 -4.74
CA ASN A 65 10.02 -9.91 -3.30
C ASN A 65 11.23 -9.25 -2.65
N CYS A 66 11.02 -8.14 -1.94
CA CYS A 66 12.05 -7.59 -1.06
C CYS A 66 12.10 -8.44 0.23
N HIS A 67 13.09 -9.33 0.33
CA HIS A 67 13.40 -10.11 1.53
C HIS A 67 12.22 -10.96 2.08
N GLY A 68 11.27 -11.35 1.22
CA GLY A 68 10.13 -12.20 1.59
C GLY A 68 9.02 -11.51 2.39
N PHE A 69 9.11 -10.20 2.63
CA PHE A 69 8.11 -9.43 3.38
C PHE A 69 7.21 -8.57 2.51
N LEU A 70 7.72 -8.06 1.38
CA LEU A 70 7.00 -7.14 0.51
C LEU A 70 7.02 -7.66 -0.92
N VAL A 71 5.85 -8.07 -1.39
CA VAL A 71 5.57 -8.24 -2.82
C VAL A 71 5.42 -6.83 -3.39
N GLN A 72 6.26 -6.45 -4.35
CA GLN A 72 6.06 -5.19 -5.08
C GLN A 72 4.87 -5.36 -6.03
N SER A 73 3.69 -5.01 -5.53
CA SER A 73 2.41 -5.02 -6.26
C SER A 73 1.65 -3.72 -6.05
N ARG A 74 0.67 -3.44 -6.91
CA ARG A 74 -0.23 -2.29 -6.76
C ARG A 74 -1.00 -2.32 -5.44
N GLU A 75 -1.32 -3.51 -4.93
CA GLU A 75 -1.99 -3.67 -3.64
C GLU A 75 -1.14 -3.15 -2.48
N MET A 76 0.18 -3.41 -2.51
CA MET A 76 1.09 -2.89 -1.51
C MET A 76 1.24 -1.37 -1.60
N LEU A 77 1.26 -0.82 -2.82
CA LEU A 77 1.26 0.62 -3.04
C LEU A 77 0.01 1.29 -2.44
N LEU A 78 -1.18 0.71 -2.66
CA LEU A 78 -2.43 1.20 -2.08
C LEU A 78 -2.41 1.14 -0.55
N LYS A 79 -1.88 0.08 0.05
CA LYS A 79 -1.73 -0.02 1.52
C LYS A 79 -0.80 1.05 2.09
N VAL A 80 0.33 1.30 1.43
CA VAL A 80 1.28 2.35 1.84
C VAL A 80 0.65 3.74 1.71
N ILE A 81 -0.03 4.03 0.61
CA ILE A 81 -0.74 5.31 0.43
C ILE A 81 -1.83 5.47 1.48
N PHE A 82 -2.61 4.44 1.75
CA PHE A 82 -3.66 4.48 2.77
C PHE A 82 -3.07 4.76 4.15
N PHE A 83 -2.00 4.06 4.53
CA PHE A 83 -1.28 4.28 5.79
C PHE A 83 -0.74 5.71 5.92
N LEU A 84 -0.16 6.27 4.85
CA LEU A 84 0.33 7.64 4.82
C LEU A 84 -0.80 8.67 4.97
N ILE A 85 -1.96 8.42 4.34
CA ILE A 85 -3.14 9.28 4.49
C ILE A 85 -3.68 9.21 5.92
N THR A 86 -3.73 8.02 6.53
CA THR A 86 -4.18 7.85 7.92
C THR A 86 -3.31 8.65 8.89
N ILE A 87 -1.98 8.51 8.80
CA ILE A 87 -1.05 9.31 9.63
C ILE A 87 -1.24 10.80 9.39
N SER A 88 -1.36 11.25 8.14
CA SER A 88 -1.56 12.67 7.84
C SER A 88 -2.87 13.21 8.40
N PHE A 89 -3.90 12.36 8.51
CA PHE A 89 -5.18 12.75 9.10
C PHE A 89 -5.10 12.81 10.62
N ASP A 90 -4.38 11.89 11.26
CA ASP A 90 -4.12 11.90 12.71
C ASP A 90 -3.32 13.15 13.12
N ASP A 91 -2.28 13.50 12.36
CA ASP A 91 -1.49 14.73 12.56
C ASP A 91 -2.39 15.99 12.42
N LEU A 92 -3.29 15.99 11.44
CA LEU A 92 -4.22 17.10 11.21
C LEU A 92 -5.29 17.19 12.30
N LEU A 93 -5.73 16.05 12.83
CA LEU A 93 -6.66 15.96 13.95
C LEU A 93 -6.00 16.51 15.23
N GLU A 94 -4.74 16.18 15.48
CA GLU A 94 -3.97 16.70 16.63
C GLU A 94 -3.81 18.22 16.55
N VAL A 95 -3.53 18.77 15.35
CA VAL A 95 -3.49 20.22 15.12
C VAL A 95 -4.87 20.86 15.33
N ILE A 96 -5.96 20.23 14.89
CA ILE A 96 -7.32 20.72 15.15
C ILE A 96 -7.61 20.72 16.65
N HIS A 97 -7.25 19.68 17.40
CA HIS A 97 -7.41 19.64 18.85
C HIS A 97 -6.61 20.73 19.55
N MET A 98 -5.39 21.01 19.09
CA MET A 98 -4.53 22.07 19.60
C MET A 98 -5.08 23.47 19.27
N VAL A 99 -5.56 23.70 18.05
CA VAL A 99 -6.07 25.02 17.58
C VAL A 99 -7.44 25.35 18.18
N PHE A 100 -8.33 24.36 18.25
CA PHE A 100 -9.67 24.55 18.80
C PHE A 100 -9.74 24.31 20.31
N GLY A 101 -8.61 23.94 20.95
CA GLY A 101 -8.53 23.78 22.40
C GLY A 101 -9.62 22.86 22.94
N LEU A 102 -9.94 21.77 22.22
CA LEU A 102 -10.88 20.75 22.69
C LEU A 102 -10.18 19.87 23.73
N GLU A 103 -9.64 20.49 24.78
CA GLU A 103 -9.32 19.81 26.02
C GLU A 103 -10.65 19.44 26.70
N LYS A 104 -10.69 18.22 27.23
CA LYS A 104 -11.82 17.69 27.99
C LYS A 104 -12.16 18.64 29.15
N GLY A 105 -13.23 19.42 29.02
CA GLY A 105 -13.76 20.24 30.10
C GLY A 105 -14.38 21.55 29.62
N TYR A 106 -15.56 21.50 28.99
CA TYR A 106 -16.32 22.72 28.74
C TYR A 106 -17.05 23.17 30.01
N THR A 107 -16.54 24.19 30.68
CA THR A 107 -17.37 25.09 31.50
C THR A 107 -17.91 26.20 30.61
N LEU A 108 -19.18 26.08 30.22
CA LEU A 108 -19.90 27.13 29.52
C LEU A 108 -20.20 28.29 30.50
N THR A 109 -19.42 29.35 30.49
CA THR A 109 -19.81 30.61 31.15
C THR A 109 -20.59 31.48 30.15
N THR A 110 -21.92 31.49 30.31
CA THR A 110 -22.80 32.47 29.65
C THR A 110 -22.69 33.84 30.34
N LYS A 111 -22.82 34.94 29.58
CA LYS A 111 -22.70 36.35 30.03
C LYS A 111 -23.78 36.83 31.03
N ARG A 112 -24.45 35.92 31.74
CA ARG A 112 -25.23 36.22 32.94
C ARG A 112 -24.77 35.24 34.00
N GLY A 113 -24.06 35.75 35.00
CA GLY A 113 -23.39 34.97 36.04
C GLY A 113 -24.33 34.06 36.81
N ASN A 114 -24.50 32.84 36.33
CA ASN A 114 -24.97 31.68 37.07
C ASN A 114 -24.06 30.51 36.68
N ILE A 115 -23.28 30.03 37.64
CA ILE A 115 -22.42 28.85 37.50
C ILE A 115 -23.34 27.64 37.65
N LEU A 116 -23.48 26.83 36.60
CA LEU A 116 -24.05 25.48 36.72
C LEU A 116 -22.88 24.51 36.89
N GLU A 117 -22.56 24.17 38.14
CA GLU A 117 -21.70 23.02 38.45
C GLU A 117 -22.51 21.74 38.19
N GLY A 118 -22.20 21.07 37.09
CA GLY A 118 -22.64 19.70 36.82
C GLY A 118 -21.50 18.74 37.12
N ILE A 119 -21.50 18.16 38.32
CA ILE A 119 -20.64 17.05 38.73
C ILE A 119 -21.02 15.81 37.92
N TYR A 120 -20.02 15.12 37.35
CA TYR A 120 -20.12 13.68 37.13
C TYR A 120 -18.83 13.02 37.61
N ASP A 121 -18.93 12.40 38.78
CA ASP A 121 -18.07 11.29 39.19
C ASP A 121 -18.25 10.13 38.20
N LEU A 122 -17.14 9.54 37.79
CA LEU A 122 -17.12 8.21 37.17
C LEU A 122 -16.15 7.32 37.96
N ASN A 123 -16.74 6.59 38.90
CA ASN A 123 -16.51 5.15 39.04
C ASN A 123 -17.69 4.44 38.39
#